data_AF-A0A0Q8HWP8-F1
#
_entry.id   AF-A0A0Q8HWP8-F1
#
_cell.length_a   1.000
_cell.length_b   1.000
_cell.length_c   1.000
_cell.angle_alpha   90.00
_cell.angle_beta   90.00
_cell.angle_gamma   90.00
#
_symmetry.space_group_name_H-M   'P 1'
#
loop_
_entity.id
_entity.type
_entity.pdbx_description
1 polymer ?
#
loop_
_entity_poly.entity_id
_entity_poly.type
_entity_poly.pdbx_seq_one_letter_code
_entity_poly.pdbx_strand_id
1 'polypeptide(L)'
;MHFFALFVGLLGVFTLPLAAQAAALPKPTLTLTAASAPTVGQDVTLAVTSTSLNAGDTITLEKFNGLLYGAVATAPASSTGTASFSVPVTSTKAVKYRVSVKASATHQAAASAALTVTGVLAQPVLTLALQGNAVVNTPTTLVATGTHLSNGEAVKLEKWGGLSWGAAGTAPYDAVAGRAVLTITPANTNAARYRATVVKTTTHAAGTSPELAVTALATAPGPGAPTCGTTPVAKADGTLWVCSFGEEFDASALDRSKWTPQTNFVNGRLYSEGPPYAYACYVDDPSVISQSNGTLKLTTRRMPSNVLCPKSADSSKNIPDVPYASGQVSTYARFNQEHGRFEARMKSPEISADSPTKLHEAFWLWPAVEAGESLFPATGEIDVTETYSEYPTLSVPYLHYDATAPTPYTGSNPGVANTAWNCVANRGAWNTFTLEWDANKLQIWVNGNLCLVNTSKSAMLNKKYIVALTSAMGRASTGYDGIDAGPKTLEVDYVHVWK
;
A
#
# COMPACT_ATOMS: atom_id res chain seq x y z
N MET A 1 25.54 103.41 69.82
CA MET A 1 25.93 104.81 69.57
C MET A 1 26.08 105.02 68.07
N HIS A 2 25.34 105.98 67.51
CA HIS A 2 25.52 106.69 66.23
C HIS A 2 25.39 105.91 64.91
N PHE A 3 25.01 106.51 63.76
CA PHE A 3 23.91 107.38 63.29
C PHE A 3 24.10 107.47 61.73
N PHE A 4 23.05 107.88 60.98
CA PHE A 4 22.99 108.22 59.53
C PHE A 4 22.97 107.04 58.52
N ALA A 5 21.98 106.80 57.64
CA ALA A 5 21.04 107.59 56.81
C ALA A 5 21.51 107.85 55.35
N LEU A 6 20.62 107.44 54.42
CA LEU A 6 20.21 108.05 53.13
C LEU A 6 20.88 107.67 51.78
N PHE A 7 20.02 107.03 50.94
CA PHE A 7 19.65 107.25 49.52
C PHE A 7 20.63 107.12 48.32
N VAL A 8 20.18 106.23 47.41
CA VAL A 8 20.01 106.32 45.94
C VAL A 8 21.20 106.06 45.00
N GLY A 9 20.96 105.13 44.09
CA GLY A 9 21.72 104.94 42.85
C GLY A 9 21.21 103.74 42.05
N LEU A 10 20.16 103.95 41.27
CA LEU A 10 19.63 102.99 40.30
C LEU A 10 20.67 102.76 39.19
N LEU A 11 21.23 101.56 39.08
CA LEU A 11 21.89 101.08 37.87
C LEU A 11 21.34 99.70 37.52
N GLY A 12 20.56 99.66 36.44
CA GLY A 12 20.09 98.43 35.83
C GLY A 12 21.28 97.60 35.37
N VAL A 13 21.51 96.50 36.06
CA VAL A 13 22.36 95.42 35.56
C VAL A 13 21.51 94.64 34.57
N PHE A 14 21.80 94.80 33.28
CA PHE A 14 21.37 93.88 32.25
C PHE A 14 21.85 92.48 32.62
N THR A 15 20.95 91.63 33.13
CA THR A 15 21.16 90.19 33.10
C THR A 15 21.07 89.77 31.64
N LEU A 16 22.23 89.60 30.99
CA LEU A 16 22.34 88.78 29.80
C LEU A 16 21.61 87.47 30.09
N PRO A 17 20.64 87.02 29.26
CA PRO A 17 20.14 85.67 29.41
C PRO A 17 21.36 84.77 29.23
N LEU A 18 21.67 83.96 30.25
CA LEU A 18 22.51 82.79 30.08
C LEU A 18 21.96 82.09 28.84
N ALA A 19 22.73 82.08 27.75
CA ALA A 19 22.40 81.25 26.61
C ALA A 19 22.24 79.85 27.19
N ALA A 20 21.00 79.36 27.27
CA ALA A 20 20.73 77.98 27.61
C ALA A 20 21.54 77.18 26.61
N GLN A 21 22.65 76.62 27.07
CA GLN A 21 23.51 75.79 26.24
C GLN A 21 22.60 74.65 25.80
N ALA A 22 22.13 74.70 24.55
CA ALA A 22 21.21 73.72 24.02
C ALA A 22 21.87 72.37 24.28
N ALA A 23 21.30 71.58 25.20
CA ALA A 23 21.85 70.29 25.55
C ALA A 23 21.96 69.51 24.24
N ALA A 24 23.19 69.12 23.88
CA ALA A 24 23.43 68.42 22.63
C ALA A 24 22.53 67.18 22.62
N LEU A 25 21.74 67.01 21.55
CA LEU A 25 20.84 65.86 21.43
C LEU A 25 21.63 64.57 21.69
N PRO A 26 21.06 63.59 22.42
CA PRO A 26 21.75 62.34 22.68
C PRO A 26 22.07 61.63 21.36
N LYS A 27 23.28 61.05 21.26
CA LYS A 27 23.65 60.17 20.15
C LYS A 27 23.28 58.73 20.51
N PRO A 28 22.33 58.10 19.79
CA PRO A 28 21.91 56.74 20.12
C PRO A 28 23.02 55.73 19.79
N THR A 29 23.17 54.71 20.63
CA THR A 29 24.03 53.55 20.35
C THR A 29 23.16 52.45 19.78
N LEU A 30 23.51 51.94 18.60
CA LEU A 30 22.76 50.87 17.91
C LEU A 30 23.58 49.59 17.88
N THR A 31 22.98 48.47 18.29
CA THR A 31 23.58 47.13 18.16
C THR A 31 22.70 46.27 17.27
N LEU A 32 23.31 45.58 16.31
CA LEU A 32 22.65 44.65 15.40
C LEU A 32 23.23 43.25 15.59
N THR A 33 22.37 42.27 15.87
CA THR A 33 22.77 40.86 16.08
C THR A 33 21.85 39.93 15.30
N ALA A 34 22.34 38.75 14.93
CA ALA A 34 21.49 37.69 14.40
C ALA A 34 20.92 36.87 15.56
N ALA A 35 19.60 36.65 15.58
CA ALA A 35 18.92 35.93 16.66
C ALA A 35 19.17 34.41 16.62
N SER A 36 19.61 33.88 15.47
CA SER A 36 19.93 32.47 15.26
C SER A 36 21.03 32.31 14.20
N ALA A 37 21.55 31.09 14.07
CA ALA A 37 22.48 30.76 13.00
C ALA A 37 21.77 30.86 11.63
N PRO A 38 22.26 31.70 10.70
CA PRO A 38 21.62 31.87 9.39
C PRO A 38 21.75 30.59 8.55
N THR A 39 20.63 29.95 8.25
CA THR A 39 20.58 28.73 7.43
C THR A 39 20.08 29.06 6.02
N VAL A 40 20.75 28.57 4.98
CA VAL A 40 20.35 28.83 3.59
C VAL A 40 18.92 28.32 3.34
N GLY A 41 18.09 29.14 2.70
CA GLY A 41 16.69 28.87 2.44
C GLY A 41 15.75 29.25 3.58
N GLN A 42 16.26 29.79 4.68
CA GLN A 42 15.48 30.30 5.80
C GLN A 42 15.73 31.80 6.00
N ASP A 43 14.72 32.48 6.51
CA ASP A 43 14.86 33.85 6.99
C ASP A 43 15.59 33.85 8.34
N VAL A 44 16.50 34.80 8.52
CA VAL A 44 17.13 35.06 9.82
C VAL A 44 16.60 36.37 10.39
N THR A 45 16.21 36.34 11.66
CA THR A 45 15.83 37.55 12.38
C THR A 45 17.07 38.31 12.82
N LEU A 46 17.19 39.56 12.40
CA LEU A 46 18.18 40.50 12.88
C LEU A 46 17.56 41.35 13.99
N ALA A 47 18.06 41.19 15.20
CA ALA A 47 17.61 41.91 16.39
C ALA A 47 18.41 43.20 16.57
N VAL A 48 17.69 44.29 16.85
CA VAL A 48 18.24 45.61 17.14
C VAL A 48 17.99 45.95 18.60
N THR A 49 19.02 46.44 19.27
CA THR A 49 18.90 47.16 20.54
C THR A 49 19.48 48.55 20.37
N SER A 50 18.82 49.52 21.02
CA SER A 50 19.23 50.92 20.97
C SER A 50 19.16 51.59 22.34
N THR A 51 20.02 52.59 22.54
CA THR A 51 19.90 53.52 23.66
C THR A 51 19.34 54.86 23.16
N SER A 52 18.48 55.50 23.95
CA SER A 52 18.02 56.87 23.69
C SER A 52 17.21 57.05 22.40
N LEU A 53 16.52 56.00 21.92
CA LEU A 53 15.45 56.12 20.93
C LEU A 53 14.08 56.09 21.63
N ASN A 54 13.14 56.88 21.10
CA ASN A 54 11.76 56.88 21.53
C ASN A 54 10.96 55.82 20.78
N ALA A 55 9.83 55.40 21.38
CA ALA A 55 8.87 54.55 20.68
C ALA A 55 8.40 55.23 19.38
N GLY A 56 8.48 54.52 18.27
CA GLY A 56 8.10 55.02 16.94
C GLY A 56 9.24 55.64 16.12
N ASP A 57 10.43 55.87 16.70
CA ASP A 57 11.58 56.32 15.93
C ASP A 57 11.94 55.30 14.84
N THR A 58 12.14 55.76 13.60
CA THR A 58 12.33 54.86 12.45
C THR A 58 13.78 54.39 12.35
N ILE A 59 13.99 53.09 12.56
CA ILE A 59 15.25 52.40 12.32
C ILE A 59 15.26 51.88 10.88
N THR A 60 16.32 52.16 10.14
CA THR A 60 16.51 51.69 8.77
C THR A 60 17.54 50.56 8.74
N LEU A 61 17.16 49.40 8.21
CA LEU A 61 18.10 48.33 7.86
C LEU A 61 18.73 48.64 6.51
N GLU A 62 20.05 48.56 6.45
CA GLU A 62 20.83 48.81 5.24
C GLU A 62 21.68 47.58 4.88
N LYS A 63 21.76 47.27 3.58
CA LYS A 63 22.57 46.17 3.03
C LYS A 63 23.72 46.74 2.21
N PHE A 64 24.91 46.18 2.41
CA PHE A 64 26.09 46.54 1.61
C PHE A 64 26.03 45.88 0.23
N ASN A 65 26.20 46.68 -0.82
CA ASN A 65 26.17 46.20 -2.21
C ASN A 65 27.55 46.03 -2.85
N GLY A 66 28.63 46.20 -2.08
CA GLY A 66 30.02 46.16 -2.58
C GLY A 66 30.67 47.54 -2.67
N LEU A 67 29.87 48.61 -2.74
CA LEU A 67 30.34 50.00 -2.80
C LEU A 67 29.79 50.85 -1.66
N LEU A 68 28.47 50.76 -1.42
CA LEU A 68 27.75 51.56 -0.44
C LEU A 68 26.71 50.71 0.31
N TYR A 69 26.21 51.26 1.42
CA TYR A 69 25.05 50.74 2.12
C TYR A 69 23.77 51.39 1.57
N GLY A 70 22.81 50.57 1.16
CA GLY A 70 21.49 51.03 0.72
C GLY A 70 20.39 50.50 1.63
N ALA A 71 19.35 51.30 1.86
CA ALA A 71 18.20 50.92 2.67
C ALA A 71 17.45 49.73 2.04
N VAL A 72 17.06 48.75 2.86
CA VAL A 72 16.32 47.55 2.44
C VAL A 72 15.05 47.29 3.25
N ALA A 73 14.95 47.82 4.47
CA ALA A 73 13.75 47.76 5.28
C ALA A 73 13.76 48.88 6.34
N THR A 74 12.59 49.19 6.91
CA THR A 74 12.45 50.09 8.06
C THR A 74 11.54 49.45 9.11
N ALA A 75 11.79 49.77 10.37
CA ALA A 75 10.96 49.34 11.50
C ALA A 75 10.93 50.43 12.57
N PRO A 76 9.79 50.64 13.25
CA PRO A 76 9.74 51.55 14.39
C PRO A 76 10.45 50.92 15.60
N ALA A 77 11.16 51.74 16.37
CA ALA A 77 11.67 51.36 17.67
C ALA A 77 10.49 51.12 18.64
N SER A 78 10.58 50.05 19.43
CA SER A 78 9.65 49.78 20.53
C SER A 78 9.84 50.77 21.68
N SER A 79 8.97 50.72 22.69
CA SER A 79 9.13 51.48 23.93
C SER A 79 10.39 51.12 24.74
N THR A 80 11.03 49.98 24.44
CA THR A 80 12.30 49.56 25.03
C THR A 80 13.49 49.75 24.09
N GLY A 81 13.30 50.48 22.98
CA GLY A 81 14.37 50.75 22.02
C GLY A 81 14.79 49.52 21.21
N THR A 82 13.90 48.56 21.02
CA THR A 82 14.17 47.34 20.23
C THR A 82 13.43 47.36 18.90
N ALA A 83 14.01 46.67 17.91
CA ALA A 83 13.35 46.38 16.64
C ALA A 83 13.88 45.06 16.07
N SER A 84 13.18 44.49 15.10
CA SER A 84 13.62 43.26 14.43
C SER A 84 13.35 43.32 12.94
N PHE A 85 14.25 42.76 12.16
CA PHE A 85 14.10 42.61 10.72
C PHE A 85 14.21 41.13 10.33
N SER A 86 13.37 40.67 9.41
CA SER A 86 13.54 39.38 8.77
C SER A 86 14.32 39.57 7.47
N VAL A 87 15.42 38.82 7.29
CA VAL A 87 16.17 38.85 6.02
C VAL A 87 16.35 37.44 5.46
N PRO A 88 16.14 37.24 4.14
CA PRO A 88 16.31 35.92 3.53
C PRO A 88 17.79 35.57 3.39
N VAL A 89 18.15 34.36 3.80
CA VAL A 89 19.49 33.79 3.61
C VAL A 89 19.49 32.92 2.36
N THR A 90 19.94 33.46 1.23
CA THR A 90 19.83 32.78 -0.07
C THR A 90 21.10 32.03 -0.50
N SER A 91 22.23 32.23 0.20
CA SER A 91 23.50 31.57 -0.12
C SER A 91 24.46 31.56 1.05
N THR A 92 25.58 30.85 0.89
CA THR A 92 26.71 30.85 1.83
C THR A 92 27.64 32.05 1.67
N LYS A 93 27.33 33.00 0.78
CA LYS A 93 28.13 34.22 0.63
C LYS A 93 27.86 35.16 1.80
N ALA A 94 28.92 35.76 2.33
CA ALA A 94 28.83 36.76 3.37
C ALA A 94 28.10 38.02 2.87
N VAL A 95 27.06 38.43 3.59
CA VAL A 95 26.31 39.68 3.35
C VAL A 95 26.47 40.58 4.57
N LYS A 96 26.82 41.84 4.35
CA LYS A 96 26.97 42.82 5.43
C LYS A 96 25.70 43.66 5.57
N TYR A 97 25.18 43.72 6.78
CA TYR A 97 24.06 44.58 7.17
C TYR A 97 24.51 45.57 8.24
N ARG A 98 23.84 46.71 8.31
CA ARG A 98 23.89 47.60 9.47
C ARG A 98 22.53 48.27 9.63
N VAL A 99 22.30 48.89 10.79
CA VAL A 99 21.12 49.74 10.99
C VAL A 99 21.53 51.19 11.18
N SER A 100 20.67 52.10 10.75
CA SER A 100 20.86 53.54 10.90
C SER A 100 19.57 54.23 11.37
N VAL A 101 19.73 55.36 12.04
CA VAL A 101 18.66 56.32 12.32
C VAL A 101 19.09 57.69 11.81
N LYS A 102 18.14 58.42 11.20
CA LYS A 102 18.36 59.81 10.80
C LYS A 102 18.28 60.72 12.03
N ALA A 103 18.91 61.90 11.99
CA ALA A 103 18.74 62.88 13.05
C ALA A 103 17.27 63.33 13.13
N SER A 104 16.79 63.54 14.35
CA SER A 104 15.42 64.01 14.64
C SER A 104 15.47 65.15 15.65
N ALA A 105 14.31 65.64 16.08
CA ALA A 105 14.24 66.62 17.17
C ALA A 105 14.67 66.04 18.54
N THR A 106 14.80 64.71 18.67
CA THR A 106 15.01 64.02 19.95
C THR A 106 16.37 63.31 20.05
N HIS A 107 17.04 63.04 18.92
CA HIS A 107 18.34 62.37 18.91
C HIS A 107 19.17 62.72 17.67
N GLN A 108 20.51 62.55 17.76
CA GLN A 108 21.41 62.67 16.61
C GLN A 108 21.28 61.47 15.66
N ALA A 109 21.81 61.59 14.44
CA ALA A 109 21.97 60.46 13.54
C ALA A 109 23.02 59.46 14.09
N ALA A 110 22.77 58.17 13.91
CA ALA A 110 23.70 57.12 14.27
C ALA A 110 23.59 55.91 13.34
N ALA A 111 24.64 55.10 13.30
CA ALA A 111 24.66 53.81 12.62
C ALA A 111 25.34 52.76 13.51
N SER A 112 24.90 51.51 13.42
CA SER A 112 25.56 50.39 14.08
C SER A 112 26.87 50.02 13.39
N ALA A 113 27.70 49.23 14.08
CA ALA A 113 28.72 48.44 13.40
C ALA A 113 28.07 47.48 12.37
N ALA A 114 28.85 47.06 11.37
CA ALA A 114 28.37 46.11 10.37
C ALA A 114 28.29 44.70 10.95
N LEU A 115 27.12 44.06 10.81
CA LEU A 115 26.92 42.63 11.05
C LEU A 115 27.16 41.86 9.75
N THR A 116 28.04 40.87 9.79
CA THR A 116 28.23 39.95 8.65
C THR A 116 27.37 38.71 8.86
N VAL A 117 26.44 38.47 7.93
CA VAL A 117 25.56 37.29 7.90
C VAL A 117 26.09 36.35 6.82
N THR A 118 26.48 35.13 7.22
CA THR A 118 27.00 34.11 6.30
C THR A 118 26.17 32.85 6.46
N GLY A 119 25.40 32.48 5.42
CA GLY A 119 24.54 31.31 5.47
C GLY A 119 25.31 30.01 5.64
N VAL A 120 24.77 29.10 6.44
CA VAL A 120 25.23 27.71 6.60
C VAL A 120 24.25 26.79 5.89
N LEU A 121 24.76 25.76 5.20
CA LEU A 121 23.91 24.76 4.57
C LEU A 121 23.31 23.84 5.63
N ALA A 122 22.01 23.55 5.52
CA ALA A 122 21.36 22.57 6.39
C ALA A 122 22.01 21.19 6.21
N GLN A 123 22.18 20.45 7.31
CA GLN A 123 22.63 19.06 7.26
C GLN A 123 21.38 18.17 7.06
N PRO A 124 21.26 17.44 5.95
CA PRO A 124 20.13 16.55 5.74
C PRO A 124 20.25 15.34 6.68
N VAL A 125 19.13 14.97 7.33
CA VAL A 125 19.04 13.71 8.07
C VAL A 125 18.51 12.66 7.12
N LEU A 126 19.24 11.56 6.90
CA LEU A 126 18.79 10.45 6.04
C LEU A 126 18.66 9.15 6.82
N THR A 127 17.63 8.39 6.49
CA THR A 127 17.47 6.99 6.92
C THR A 127 17.23 6.10 5.71
N LEU A 128 17.54 4.82 5.86
CA LEU A 128 17.31 3.79 4.85
C LEU A 128 16.70 2.56 5.54
N ALA A 129 15.57 2.09 5.03
CA ALA A 129 14.86 0.95 5.58
C ALA A 129 14.46 -0.05 4.49
N LEU A 130 14.53 -1.33 4.83
CA LEU A 130 13.98 -2.42 4.02
C LEU A 130 12.45 -2.45 4.16
N GLN A 131 11.73 -2.61 3.04
CA GLN A 131 10.30 -2.84 3.06
C GLN A 131 10.01 -4.33 2.84
N GLY A 132 9.51 -5.00 3.88
CA GLY A 132 9.21 -6.44 3.85
C GLY A 132 10.47 -7.32 3.94
N ASN A 133 10.41 -8.50 3.33
CA ASN A 133 11.52 -9.45 3.30
C ASN A 133 12.30 -9.33 1.98
N ALA A 134 13.62 -9.44 2.06
CA ALA A 134 14.48 -9.59 0.88
C ALA A 134 14.56 -11.07 0.49
N VAL A 135 14.42 -11.39 -0.79
CA VAL A 135 14.54 -12.76 -1.32
C VAL A 135 15.61 -12.79 -2.41
N VAL A 136 16.43 -13.84 -2.41
CA VAL A 136 17.47 -14.03 -3.43
C VAL A 136 16.85 -13.98 -4.84
N ASN A 137 17.52 -13.26 -5.74
CA ASN A 137 17.16 -13.02 -7.14
C ASN A 137 15.80 -12.33 -7.37
N THR A 138 15.21 -11.71 -6.33
CA THR A 138 13.94 -10.99 -6.44
C THR A 138 14.14 -9.48 -6.20
N PRO A 139 13.60 -8.60 -7.06
CA PRO A 139 13.59 -7.16 -6.81
C PRO A 139 12.95 -6.85 -5.46
N THR A 140 13.71 -6.19 -4.60
CA THR A 140 13.35 -5.88 -3.21
C THR A 140 13.42 -4.37 -3.00
N THR A 141 12.40 -3.81 -2.36
CA THR A 141 12.27 -2.38 -2.17
C THR A 141 12.98 -1.89 -0.91
N LEU A 142 13.80 -0.85 -1.06
CA LEU A 142 14.31 -0.03 0.03
C LEU A 142 13.66 1.35 -0.03
N VAL A 143 13.42 1.95 1.13
CA VAL A 143 12.88 3.30 1.23
C VAL A 143 13.89 4.16 1.98
N ALA A 144 14.35 5.22 1.32
CA ALA A 144 15.12 6.27 1.95
C ALA A 144 14.19 7.42 2.33
N THR A 145 14.29 7.92 3.56
CA THR A 145 13.57 9.14 3.99
C THR A 145 14.58 10.18 4.44
N GLY A 146 14.21 11.46 4.34
CA GLY A 146 15.10 12.50 4.86
C GLY A 146 14.50 13.90 4.95
N THR A 147 15.27 14.82 5.50
CA THR A 147 14.89 16.23 5.66
C THR A 147 15.79 17.14 4.82
N HIS A 148 15.28 18.33 4.50
CA HIS A 148 15.99 19.36 3.73
C HIS A 148 16.37 18.95 2.29
N LEU A 149 15.71 17.93 1.75
CA LEU A 149 15.86 17.47 0.36
C LEU A 149 14.80 18.09 -0.53
N SER A 150 15.15 18.33 -1.78
CA SER A 150 14.25 18.93 -2.77
C SER A 150 13.52 17.86 -3.60
N ASN A 151 12.33 18.18 -4.09
CA ASN A 151 11.60 17.27 -4.97
C ASN A 151 12.40 16.99 -6.26
N GLY A 152 12.52 15.71 -6.63
CA GLY A 152 13.30 15.26 -7.77
C GLY A 152 14.81 15.12 -7.51
N GLU A 153 15.30 15.44 -6.32
CA GLU A 153 16.72 15.31 -5.97
C GLU A 153 17.16 13.83 -5.99
N ALA A 154 18.33 13.54 -6.55
CA ALA A 154 18.82 12.18 -6.66
C ALA A 154 19.35 11.64 -5.31
N VAL A 155 18.63 10.67 -4.74
CA VAL A 155 19.11 9.85 -3.62
C VAL A 155 19.83 8.63 -4.19
N LYS A 156 21.12 8.51 -3.89
CA LYS A 156 21.96 7.40 -4.35
C LYS A 156 21.98 6.30 -3.32
N LEU A 157 21.86 5.06 -3.78
CA LEU A 157 22.10 3.87 -2.98
C LEU A 157 23.52 3.38 -3.23
N GLU A 158 24.26 3.14 -2.15
CA GLU A 158 25.59 2.54 -2.20
C GLU A 158 25.59 1.18 -1.51
N LYS A 159 26.40 0.24 -2.02
CA LYS A 159 26.62 -1.09 -1.46
C LYS A 159 28.07 -1.24 -1.03
N TRP A 160 28.30 -1.84 0.15
CA TRP A 160 29.64 -2.12 0.62
C TRP A 160 30.28 -3.29 -0.14
N GLY A 161 31.44 -3.05 -0.75
CA GLY A 161 32.20 -4.04 -1.51
C GLY A 161 33.30 -4.77 -0.72
N GLY A 162 33.47 -4.49 0.58
CA GLY A 162 34.56 -5.05 1.40
C GLY A 162 35.66 -4.04 1.73
N LEU A 163 35.99 -3.16 0.77
CA LEU A 163 37.03 -2.12 0.91
C LEU A 163 36.48 -0.71 0.72
N SER A 164 35.42 -0.56 -0.06
CA SER A 164 34.81 0.74 -0.38
C SER A 164 33.32 0.59 -0.65
N TRP A 165 32.64 1.74 -0.67
CA TRP A 165 31.24 1.86 -1.08
C TRP A 165 31.17 2.06 -2.59
N GLY A 166 30.39 1.23 -3.28
CA GLY A 166 30.13 1.33 -4.72
C GLY A 166 28.67 1.70 -5.01
N ALA A 167 28.41 2.27 -6.19
CA ALA A 167 27.06 2.60 -6.62
C ALA A 167 26.19 1.34 -6.78
N ALA A 168 24.98 1.36 -6.25
CA ALA A 168 24.01 0.26 -6.32
C ALA A 168 22.65 0.67 -6.90
N GLY A 169 22.33 1.97 -6.88
CA GLY A 169 21.09 2.49 -7.45
C GLY A 169 20.94 3.98 -7.24
N THR A 170 19.91 4.56 -7.85
CA THR A 170 19.53 5.96 -7.64
C THR A 170 18.02 6.11 -7.83
N ALA A 171 17.40 7.00 -7.08
CA ALA A 171 15.99 7.33 -7.23
C ALA A 171 15.75 8.82 -6.92
N PRO A 172 14.77 9.46 -7.58
CA PRO A 172 14.37 10.81 -7.23
C PRO A 172 13.67 10.82 -5.86
N TYR A 173 13.93 11.87 -5.08
CA TYR A 173 13.24 12.15 -3.83
C TYR A 173 11.86 12.76 -4.10
N ASP A 174 10.82 12.18 -3.54
CA ASP A 174 9.47 12.76 -3.53
C ASP A 174 9.31 13.58 -2.24
N ALA A 175 9.27 14.91 -2.39
CA ALA A 175 9.14 15.81 -1.25
C ALA A 175 7.73 15.81 -0.64
N VAL A 176 6.70 15.40 -1.40
CA VAL A 176 5.33 15.27 -0.89
C VAL A 176 5.21 14.01 -0.04
N ALA A 177 5.78 12.89 -0.51
CA ALA A 177 5.78 11.63 0.22
C ALA A 177 6.89 11.53 1.29
N GLY A 178 7.85 12.46 1.28
CA GLY A 178 8.98 12.48 2.21
C GLY A 178 9.97 11.32 2.02
N ARG A 179 10.07 10.75 0.81
CA ARG A 179 10.83 9.52 0.56
C ARG A 179 11.35 9.36 -0.87
N ALA A 180 12.41 8.57 -1.03
CA ALA A 180 12.86 7.99 -2.30
C ALA A 180 12.74 6.46 -2.24
N VAL A 181 12.25 5.85 -3.31
CA VAL A 181 12.05 4.39 -3.42
C VAL A 181 13.17 3.80 -4.28
N LEU A 182 13.97 2.92 -3.69
CA LEU A 182 15.12 2.28 -4.29
C LEU A 182 14.88 0.78 -4.40
N THR A 183 15.60 0.10 -5.29
CA THR A 183 15.44 -1.35 -5.50
C THR A 183 16.80 -2.04 -5.46
N ILE A 184 16.86 -3.20 -4.81
CA ILE A 184 18.00 -4.12 -4.82
C ILE A 184 17.55 -5.50 -5.28
N THR A 185 18.47 -6.28 -5.85
CA THR A 185 18.25 -7.70 -6.13
C THR A 185 19.37 -8.49 -5.44
N PRO A 186 19.15 -9.04 -4.24
CA PRO A 186 20.18 -9.81 -3.52
C PRO A 186 20.54 -11.07 -4.30
N ALA A 187 21.84 -11.37 -4.45
CA ALA A 187 22.31 -12.53 -5.22
C ALA A 187 22.49 -13.79 -4.36
N ASN A 188 22.54 -13.66 -3.04
CA ASN A 188 22.74 -14.75 -2.09
C ASN A 188 22.20 -14.36 -0.71
N THR A 189 22.23 -15.31 0.22
CA THR A 189 21.71 -15.16 1.59
C THR A 189 22.66 -14.44 2.54
N ASN A 190 23.87 -14.05 2.09
CA ASN A 190 24.81 -13.35 2.95
C ASN A 190 24.32 -11.92 3.21
N ALA A 191 24.56 -11.42 4.43
CA ALA A 191 24.24 -10.05 4.78
C ALA A 191 25.01 -9.06 3.89
N ALA A 192 24.27 -8.27 3.10
CA ALA A 192 24.80 -7.17 2.31
C ALA A 192 24.54 -5.83 3.00
N ARG A 193 25.52 -4.94 3.01
CA ARG A 193 25.41 -3.62 3.65
C ARG A 193 25.16 -2.53 2.63
N TYR A 194 24.19 -1.67 2.94
CA TYR A 194 23.74 -0.58 2.09
C TYR A 194 23.68 0.73 2.87
N ARG A 195 23.80 1.86 2.16
CA ARG A 195 23.50 3.18 2.70
C ARG A 195 22.96 4.10 1.61
N ALA A 196 22.16 5.09 1.99
CA ALA A 196 21.70 6.14 1.10
C ALA A 196 22.59 7.38 1.25
N THR A 197 22.87 8.06 0.13
CA THR A 197 23.62 9.32 0.11
C THR A 197 22.93 10.35 -0.76
N VAL A 198 23.17 11.61 -0.41
CA VAL A 198 22.82 12.78 -1.23
C VAL A 198 24.06 13.67 -1.34
N VAL A 199 24.21 14.30 -2.51
CA VAL A 199 25.36 15.17 -2.76
C VAL A 199 25.09 16.57 -2.21
N LYS A 200 26.16 17.34 -1.97
CA LYS A 200 26.03 18.75 -1.58
C LYS A 200 25.36 19.55 -2.71
N THR A 201 24.41 20.39 -2.35
CA THR A 201 23.76 21.34 -3.26
C THR A 201 23.96 22.78 -2.77
N THR A 202 23.26 23.74 -3.39
CA THR A 202 23.20 25.13 -2.93
C THR A 202 22.31 25.31 -1.71
N THR A 203 21.43 24.35 -1.39
CA THR A 203 20.41 24.47 -0.34
C THR A 203 20.69 23.59 0.88
N HIS A 204 21.44 22.50 0.73
CA HIS A 204 21.88 21.65 1.85
C HIS A 204 23.28 21.05 1.62
N ALA A 205 23.89 20.59 2.71
CA ALA A 205 25.16 19.87 2.70
C ALA A 205 24.98 18.43 2.17
N ALA A 206 26.09 17.72 1.93
CA ALA A 206 26.02 16.29 1.59
C ALA A 206 25.53 15.49 2.81
N GLY A 207 24.81 14.38 2.56
CA GLY A 207 24.23 13.54 3.60
C GLY A 207 24.49 12.06 3.37
N THR A 208 24.52 11.29 4.44
CA THR A 208 24.68 9.83 4.40
C THR A 208 23.85 9.19 5.51
N SER A 209 23.07 8.17 5.18
CA SER A 209 22.31 7.40 6.18
C SER A 209 23.22 6.48 7.01
N PRO A 210 22.76 6.01 8.17
CA PRO A 210 23.34 4.83 8.81
C PRO A 210 23.38 3.63 7.86
N GLU A 211 24.28 2.68 8.14
CA GLU A 211 24.37 1.42 7.40
C GLU A 211 23.15 0.53 7.68
N LEU A 212 22.56 -0.01 6.62
CA LEU A 212 21.51 -1.02 6.66
C LEU A 212 22.09 -2.37 6.23
N ALA A 213 22.10 -3.35 7.13
CA ALA A 213 22.39 -4.73 6.79
C ALA A 213 21.11 -5.44 6.30
N VAL A 214 21.17 -6.03 5.10
CA VAL A 214 20.07 -6.79 4.50
C VAL A 214 20.51 -8.24 4.32
N THR A 215 19.81 -9.15 4.98
CA THR A 215 19.95 -10.60 4.78
C THR A 215 18.78 -11.08 3.94
N ALA A 216 19.08 -11.71 2.80
CA ALA A 216 18.02 -12.25 1.94
C ALA A 216 17.67 -13.70 2.32
N LEU A 217 16.39 -14.02 2.23
CA LEU A 217 15.89 -15.38 2.30
C LEU A 217 16.28 -16.14 1.03
N ALA A 218 16.60 -17.42 1.15
CA ALA A 218 16.84 -18.28 0.00
C ALA A 218 15.60 -18.28 -0.91
N THR A 219 15.82 -18.21 -2.23
CA THR A 219 14.77 -18.53 -3.19
C THR A 219 14.37 -19.99 -2.94
N ALA A 220 13.10 -20.26 -2.67
CA ALA A 220 12.61 -21.64 -2.69
C ALA A 220 12.98 -22.25 -4.07
N PRO A 221 13.34 -23.54 -4.16
CA PRO A 221 13.48 -24.19 -5.45
C PRO A 221 12.22 -23.88 -6.25
N GLY A 222 12.37 -23.27 -7.43
CA GLY A 222 11.23 -23.14 -8.33
C GLY A 222 10.63 -24.53 -8.52
N PRO A 223 9.30 -24.68 -8.57
CA PRO A 223 8.73 -25.98 -8.87
C PRO A 223 9.37 -26.45 -10.18
N GLY A 224 9.80 -27.72 -10.24
CA GLY A 224 10.09 -28.36 -11.52
C GLY A 224 8.90 -28.18 -12.47
N ALA A 225 9.06 -28.57 -13.73
CA ALA A 225 7.90 -28.63 -14.63
C ALA A 225 6.73 -29.30 -13.90
N PRO A 226 5.52 -28.71 -13.93
CA PRO A 226 4.40 -29.22 -13.15
C PRO A 226 4.18 -30.69 -13.52
N THR A 227 3.98 -31.52 -12.50
CA THR A 227 3.63 -32.93 -12.65
C THR A 227 2.16 -33.09 -12.32
N CYS A 228 1.46 -33.88 -13.12
CA CYS A 228 0.05 -34.21 -12.91
C CYS A 228 -0.01 -35.70 -12.60
N GLY A 229 0.59 -36.08 -11.47
CA GLY A 229 0.97 -37.47 -11.17
C GLY A 229 2.05 -38.05 -12.09
N THR A 230 2.24 -39.37 -12.00
CA THR A 230 3.28 -40.13 -12.73
C THR A 230 2.76 -40.87 -13.95
N THR A 231 1.45 -40.98 -14.11
CA THR A 231 0.80 -41.73 -15.19
C THR A 231 0.49 -40.79 -16.36
N PRO A 232 1.05 -41.03 -17.57
CA PRO A 232 0.68 -40.26 -18.76
C PRO A 232 -0.80 -40.45 -19.09
N VAL A 233 -1.49 -39.35 -19.42
CA VAL A 233 -2.90 -39.38 -19.85
C VAL A 233 -2.96 -39.24 -21.36
N ALA A 234 -3.56 -40.21 -22.05
CA ALA A 234 -3.76 -40.15 -23.49
C ALA A 234 -5.03 -39.37 -23.86
N LYS A 235 -4.96 -38.61 -24.95
CA LYS A 235 -6.10 -38.01 -25.66
C LYS A 235 -6.83 -39.10 -26.46
N ALA A 236 -8.04 -38.82 -26.89
CA ALA A 236 -8.84 -39.73 -27.72
C ALA A 236 -8.17 -40.12 -29.05
N ASP A 237 -7.27 -39.27 -29.57
CA ASP A 237 -6.51 -39.51 -30.80
C ASP A 237 -5.18 -40.29 -30.58
N GLY A 238 -4.90 -40.70 -29.34
CA GLY A 238 -3.70 -41.44 -28.96
C GLY A 238 -2.47 -40.57 -28.64
N THR A 239 -2.55 -39.25 -28.81
CA THR A 239 -1.49 -38.33 -28.36
C THR A 239 -1.54 -38.14 -26.83
N LEU A 240 -0.48 -37.61 -26.21
CA LEU A 240 -0.44 -37.40 -24.76
C LEU A 240 -0.84 -35.98 -24.38
N TRP A 241 -1.61 -35.87 -23.30
CA TRP A 241 -1.80 -34.63 -22.56
C TRP A 241 -0.49 -34.18 -21.91
N VAL A 242 -0.18 -32.89 -21.96
CA VAL A 242 1.00 -32.31 -21.30
C VAL A 242 0.56 -31.53 -20.07
N CYS A 243 1.11 -31.88 -18.90
CA CYS A 243 0.79 -31.17 -17.65
C CYS A 243 1.19 -29.70 -17.74
N SER A 244 0.28 -28.81 -17.35
CA SER A 244 0.48 -27.37 -17.33
C SER A 244 0.30 -26.77 -15.94
N PHE A 245 -0.43 -27.46 -15.05
CA PHE A 245 -0.53 -27.15 -13.64
C PHE A 245 -0.84 -28.43 -12.86
N GLY A 246 -0.16 -28.64 -11.74
CA GLY A 246 -0.40 -29.79 -10.88
C GLY A 246 -0.16 -29.46 -9.42
N GLU A 247 -1.06 -29.92 -8.57
CA GLU A 247 -0.97 -29.81 -7.13
C GLU A 247 -1.46 -31.11 -6.49
N GLU A 248 -0.57 -31.75 -5.71
CA GLU A 248 -0.84 -33.01 -4.99
C GLU A 248 -1.11 -32.77 -3.49
N PHE A 249 -0.97 -31.53 -3.00
CA PHE A 249 -1.21 -31.15 -1.60
C PHE A 249 -0.39 -31.95 -0.56
N ASP A 250 0.76 -32.50 -0.97
CA ASP A 250 1.71 -33.25 -0.12
C ASP A 250 2.51 -32.35 0.84
N ALA A 251 2.55 -31.05 0.58
CA ALA A 251 3.25 -30.09 1.42
C ALA A 251 2.54 -29.91 2.77
N SER A 252 3.26 -29.35 3.75
CA SER A 252 2.70 -29.06 5.07
C SER A 252 1.83 -27.80 5.10
N ALA A 253 1.78 -27.03 4.02
CA ALA A 253 1.06 -25.76 3.93
C ALA A 253 0.72 -25.40 2.48
N LEU A 254 -0.35 -24.63 2.30
CA LEU A 254 -0.80 -24.15 0.99
C LEU A 254 0.30 -23.45 0.21
N ASP A 255 0.60 -23.96 -0.99
CA ASP A 255 1.51 -23.31 -1.94
C ASP A 255 0.89 -22.01 -2.45
N ARG A 256 1.29 -20.89 -1.84
CA ARG A 256 0.80 -19.54 -2.17
C ARG A 256 1.30 -19.02 -3.52
N SER A 257 2.27 -19.70 -4.15
CA SER A 257 2.67 -19.41 -5.52
C SER A 257 1.65 -19.93 -6.54
N LYS A 258 0.81 -20.90 -6.15
CA LYS A 258 -0.25 -21.47 -6.98
C LYS A 258 -1.65 -21.03 -6.55
N TRP A 259 -1.87 -20.86 -5.25
CA TRP A 259 -3.20 -20.66 -4.67
C TRP A 259 -3.32 -19.35 -3.89
N THR A 260 -4.39 -18.63 -4.17
CA THR A 260 -4.85 -17.43 -3.47
C THR A 260 -6.11 -17.78 -2.68
N PRO A 261 -6.10 -17.71 -1.34
CA PRO A 261 -7.32 -17.79 -0.55
C PRO A 261 -8.31 -16.69 -0.91
N GLN A 262 -9.59 -17.02 -0.90
CA GLN A 262 -10.65 -16.03 -1.07
C GLN A 262 -10.89 -15.29 0.25
N THR A 263 -10.77 -13.97 0.23
CA THR A 263 -11.08 -13.11 1.39
C THR A 263 -11.80 -11.82 0.98
N ASN A 264 -12.14 -11.67 -0.29
CA ASN A 264 -12.61 -10.41 -0.87
C ASN A 264 -14.11 -10.39 -1.14
N PHE A 265 -14.76 -11.55 -1.15
CA PHE A 265 -16.21 -11.66 -1.26
C PHE A 265 -16.76 -12.90 -0.55
N VAL A 266 -18.07 -12.88 -0.30
CA VAL A 266 -18.84 -14.05 0.14
C VAL A 266 -19.56 -14.69 -1.04
N ASN A 267 -19.70 -16.02 -0.99
CA ASN A 267 -20.57 -16.81 -1.84
C ASN A 267 -21.76 -17.26 -1.01
N GLY A 268 -22.89 -17.51 -1.68
CA GLY A 268 -24.14 -17.90 -1.04
C GLY A 268 -25.19 -16.80 -1.15
N ARG A 269 -26.42 -17.12 -0.72
CA ARG A 269 -27.56 -16.22 -0.89
C ARG A 269 -27.67 -15.25 0.28
N LEU A 270 -27.69 -13.95 -0.04
CA LEU A 270 -28.08 -12.90 0.89
C LEU A 270 -29.60 -12.78 0.93
N TYR A 271 -30.27 -13.32 1.95
CA TYR A 271 -31.69 -13.04 2.16
C TYR A 271 -31.86 -11.58 2.60
N SER A 272 -32.75 -10.85 1.92
CA SER A 272 -33.03 -9.43 2.17
C SER A 272 -33.74 -9.14 3.49
N GLU A 273 -34.12 -10.17 4.28
CA GLU A 273 -35.06 -10.04 5.41
C GLU A 273 -34.62 -10.74 6.70
N GLY A 274 -33.31 -10.93 6.90
CA GLY A 274 -32.76 -11.44 8.17
C GLY A 274 -32.51 -12.95 8.18
N PRO A 275 -32.08 -13.50 9.34
CA PRO A 275 -31.67 -14.88 9.46
C PRO A 275 -32.81 -15.87 9.12
N PRO A 276 -32.47 -17.09 8.66
CA PRO A 276 -31.12 -17.66 8.67
C PRO A 276 -30.28 -17.29 7.43
N TYR A 277 -29.03 -16.92 7.68
CA TYR A 277 -28.04 -16.59 6.66
C TYR A 277 -27.44 -17.85 6.04
N ALA A 278 -27.61 -18.05 4.73
CA ALA A 278 -27.05 -19.18 3.99
C ALA A 278 -25.67 -18.84 3.39
N TYR A 279 -24.75 -18.34 4.22
CA TYR A 279 -23.36 -18.05 3.83
C TYR A 279 -22.39 -18.17 5.01
N ALA A 280 -21.12 -18.40 4.68
CA ALA A 280 -19.97 -18.29 5.59
C ALA A 280 -19.06 -17.13 5.12
N CYS A 281 -18.31 -16.54 6.05
CA CYS A 281 -17.23 -15.64 5.66
C CYS A 281 -16.00 -16.46 5.22
N TYR A 282 -15.47 -16.20 4.04
CA TYR A 282 -14.20 -16.81 3.61
C TYR A 282 -13.03 -16.06 4.22
N VAL A 283 -12.16 -16.79 4.92
CA VAL A 283 -11.00 -16.23 5.62
C VAL A 283 -9.76 -17.04 5.34
N ASP A 284 -8.62 -16.36 5.35
CA ASP A 284 -7.30 -16.99 5.25
C ASP A 284 -6.80 -17.40 6.64
N ASP A 285 -7.39 -18.48 7.19
CA ASP A 285 -7.06 -18.99 8.52
C ASP A 285 -6.82 -20.51 8.50
N PRO A 286 -5.77 -21.03 9.19
CA PRO A 286 -5.48 -22.46 9.25
C PRO A 286 -6.62 -23.35 9.74
N SER A 287 -7.59 -22.80 10.50
CA SER A 287 -8.76 -23.54 10.97
C SER A 287 -9.79 -23.83 9.88
N VAL A 288 -9.69 -23.16 8.72
CA VAL A 288 -10.59 -23.36 7.56
C VAL A 288 -9.85 -23.68 6.26
N ILE A 289 -8.56 -23.35 6.15
CA ILE A 289 -7.71 -23.71 5.01
C ILE A 289 -6.44 -24.36 5.57
N SER A 290 -6.29 -25.67 5.43
CA SER A 290 -5.11 -26.40 5.88
C SER A 290 -4.71 -27.49 4.90
N GLN A 291 -3.50 -28.03 5.07
CA GLN A 291 -3.02 -29.21 4.35
C GLN A 291 -2.48 -30.22 5.35
N SER A 292 -2.78 -31.48 5.11
CA SER A 292 -2.23 -32.60 5.89
C SER A 292 -2.59 -33.92 5.20
N ASN A 293 -1.73 -34.92 5.33
CA ASN A 293 -1.96 -36.27 4.78
C ASN A 293 -2.22 -36.29 3.27
N GLY A 294 -1.52 -35.45 2.50
CA GLY A 294 -1.66 -35.38 1.04
C GLY A 294 -2.98 -34.77 0.57
N THR A 295 -3.68 -33.99 1.40
CA THR A 295 -4.93 -33.34 0.99
C THR A 295 -5.00 -31.88 1.41
N LEU A 296 -5.60 -31.06 0.55
CA LEU A 296 -6.13 -29.76 0.93
C LEU A 296 -7.44 -29.95 1.70
N LYS A 297 -7.59 -29.21 2.79
CA LYS A 297 -8.77 -29.20 3.65
C LYS A 297 -9.40 -27.83 3.63
N LEU A 298 -10.57 -27.73 3.01
CA LEU A 298 -11.44 -26.56 3.06
C LEU A 298 -12.57 -26.86 4.04
N THR A 299 -12.50 -26.25 5.22
CA THR A 299 -13.41 -26.55 6.33
C THR A 299 -14.40 -25.41 6.53
N THR A 300 -15.68 -25.75 6.49
CA THR A 300 -16.74 -24.86 6.97
C THR A 300 -17.04 -25.16 8.43
N ARG A 301 -17.07 -24.13 9.29
CA ARG A 301 -17.28 -24.30 10.74
C ARG A 301 -17.90 -23.09 11.40
N ARG A 302 -18.49 -23.32 12.58
CA ARG A 302 -18.82 -22.26 13.52
C ARG A 302 -17.55 -21.74 14.23
N MET A 303 -17.45 -20.42 14.38
CA MET A 303 -16.36 -19.73 15.05
C MET A 303 -16.77 -19.30 16.47
N PRO A 304 -15.81 -19.14 17.41
CA PRO A 304 -16.11 -18.71 18.78
C PRO A 304 -16.73 -17.31 18.87
N SER A 305 -16.44 -16.45 17.89
CA SER A 305 -16.99 -15.12 17.72
C SER A 305 -17.47 -14.91 16.28
N ASN A 306 -18.27 -13.88 16.05
CA ASN A 306 -18.64 -13.49 14.69
C ASN A 306 -17.39 -13.12 13.89
N VAL A 307 -17.43 -13.45 12.60
CA VAL A 307 -16.37 -13.20 11.63
C VAL A 307 -16.79 -12.06 10.73
N LEU A 308 -15.87 -11.14 10.47
CA LEU A 308 -16.10 -10.04 9.54
C LEU A 308 -16.18 -10.59 8.11
N CYS A 309 -17.34 -10.46 7.50
CA CYS A 309 -17.53 -10.85 6.10
C CYS A 309 -17.10 -9.71 5.17
N PRO A 310 -16.26 -9.96 4.16
CA PRO A 310 -16.04 -8.99 3.09
C PRO A 310 -17.35 -8.75 2.31
N LYS A 311 -17.46 -7.64 1.57
CA LYS A 311 -18.67 -7.30 0.79
C LYS A 311 -19.08 -8.43 -0.16
N SER A 312 -20.38 -8.57 -0.44
CA SER A 312 -20.84 -9.57 -1.42
C SER A 312 -20.43 -9.12 -2.81
N ALA A 313 -20.06 -10.09 -3.64
CA ALA A 313 -19.80 -9.88 -5.06
C ALA A 313 -21.02 -9.24 -5.80
N ASP A 314 -22.23 -9.39 -5.25
CA ASP A 314 -23.50 -9.02 -5.88
C ASP A 314 -24.31 -7.95 -5.10
N SER A 315 -23.73 -7.28 -4.10
CA SER A 315 -24.51 -6.24 -3.42
C SER A 315 -23.71 -5.06 -2.89
N SER A 316 -24.24 -3.86 -3.13
CA SER A 316 -23.90 -2.63 -2.42
C SER A 316 -24.31 -2.65 -0.93
N LYS A 317 -24.84 -3.78 -0.43
CA LYS A 317 -25.32 -3.93 0.94
C LYS A 317 -24.18 -4.41 1.84
N ASN A 318 -24.14 -3.86 3.05
CA ASN A 318 -23.29 -4.41 4.11
C ASN A 318 -23.81 -5.80 4.48
N ILE A 319 -22.90 -6.78 4.54
CA ILE A 319 -23.22 -8.12 5.01
C ILE A 319 -23.01 -8.16 6.52
N PRO A 320 -23.99 -8.64 7.29
CA PRO A 320 -23.82 -8.86 8.72
C PRO A 320 -22.69 -9.85 9.02
N ASP A 321 -21.95 -9.60 10.09
CA ASP A 321 -20.98 -10.57 10.59
C ASP A 321 -21.71 -11.82 11.10
N VAL A 322 -21.24 -12.99 10.69
CA VAL A 322 -21.84 -14.28 11.06
C VAL A 322 -20.85 -15.14 11.83
N PRO A 323 -21.30 -16.05 12.70
CA PRO A 323 -20.41 -16.93 13.46
C PRO A 323 -19.91 -18.12 12.61
N TYR A 324 -19.84 -18.00 11.29
CA TYR A 324 -19.44 -19.09 10.39
C TYR A 324 -18.32 -18.65 9.46
N ALA A 325 -17.27 -19.47 9.41
CA ALA A 325 -16.14 -19.28 8.51
C ALA A 325 -16.01 -20.49 7.57
N SER A 326 -15.46 -20.25 6.39
CA SER A 326 -15.12 -21.31 5.45
C SER A 326 -13.83 -21.05 4.68
N GLY A 327 -13.31 -22.13 4.09
CA GLY A 327 -12.18 -22.11 3.18
C GLY A 327 -12.62 -22.07 1.72
N GLN A 328 -11.98 -21.20 0.95
CA GLN A 328 -12.01 -21.22 -0.51
C GLN A 328 -10.64 -20.79 -1.01
N VAL A 329 -10.16 -21.45 -2.05
CA VAL A 329 -8.92 -21.10 -2.74
C VAL A 329 -9.16 -21.01 -4.24
N SER A 330 -8.36 -20.20 -4.91
CA SER A 330 -8.38 -20.10 -6.38
C SER A 330 -6.97 -19.87 -6.93
N THR A 331 -6.80 -20.08 -8.23
CA THR A 331 -5.56 -19.73 -8.93
C THR A 331 -5.53 -18.26 -9.39
N TYR A 332 -6.37 -17.39 -8.82
CA TYR A 332 -6.44 -15.97 -9.17
C TYR A 332 -5.05 -15.31 -9.13
N ALA A 333 -4.68 -14.68 -10.24
CA ALA A 333 -3.37 -14.04 -10.46
C ALA A 333 -2.15 -14.97 -10.26
N ARG A 334 -2.34 -16.30 -10.37
CA ARG A 334 -1.29 -17.32 -10.26
C ARG A 334 -1.25 -18.24 -11.47
N PHE A 335 -2.41 -18.76 -11.88
CA PHE A 335 -2.55 -19.63 -13.04
C PHE A 335 -3.91 -19.43 -13.70
N ASN A 336 -3.93 -19.39 -15.03
CA ASN A 336 -5.15 -19.50 -15.83
C ASN A 336 -4.79 -20.21 -17.14
N GLN A 337 -5.78 -20.88 -17.73
CA GLN A 337 -5.61 -21.57 -19.00
C GLN A 337 -6.90 -21.55 -19.80
N GLU A 338 -6.74 -21.46 -21.11
CA GLU A 338 -7.79 -21.68 -22.11
C GLU A 338 -7.62 -23.08 -22.69
N HIS A 339 -8.73 -23.82 -22.78
CA HIS A 339 -8.79 -25.21 -23.28
C HIS A 339 -8.02 -26.22 -22.43
N GLY A 340 -8.22 -27.50 -22.76
CA GLY A 340 -7.46 -28.63 -22.22
C GLY A 340 -8.30 -29.52 -21.31
N ARG A 341 -7.60 -30.28 -20.47
CA ARG A 341 -8.21 -31.18 -19.47
C ARG A 341 -7.96 -30.59 -18.08
N PHE A 342 -8.99 -30.52 -17.25
CA PHE A 342 -8.92 -30.09 -15.87
C PHE A 342 -9.54 -31.19 -15.01
N GLU A 343 -8.86 -31.59 -13.95
CA GLU A 343 -9.33 -32.65 -13.08
C GLU A 343 -9.06 -32.32 -11.61
N ALA A 344 -10.06 -32.60 -10.77
CA ALA A 344 -9.89 -32.59 -9.33
C ALA A 344 -10.45 -33.89 -8.74
N ARG A 345 -9.74 -34.44 -7.75
CA ARG A 345 -10.21 -35.57 -6.95
C ARG A 345 -10.57 -35.08 -5.56
N MET A 346 -11.84 -35.17 -5.21
CA MET A 346 -12.41 -34.51 -4.03
C MET A 346 -13.30 -35.47 -3.24
N LYS A 347 -13.35 -35.27 -1.92
CA LYS A 347 -14.26 -35.96 -1.01
C LYS A 347 -15.03 -34.92 -0.19
N SER A 348 -16.29 -34.71 -0.56
CA SER A 348 -17.22 -33.91 0.24
C SER A 348 -17.55 -34.63 1.55
N PRO A 349 -17.82 -33.90 2.65
CA PRO A 349 -18.16 -34.50 3.93
C PRO A 349 -19.41 -35.39 3.81
N GLU A 350 -19.40 -36.51 4.53
CA GLU A 350 -20.55 -37.42 4.61
C GLU A 350 -21.68 -36.76 5.39
N ILE A 351 -22.75 -36.41 4.67
CA ILE A 351 -23.93 -35.74 5.20
C ILE A 351 -25.15 -36.35 4.51
N SER A 352 -26.10 -36.84 5.30
CA SER A 352 -27.36 -37.39 4.79
C SER A 352 -28.31 -36.28 4.35
N ALA A 353 -29.24 -36.60 3.44
CA ALA A 353 -30.19 -35.63 2.89
C ALA A 353 -31.08 -34.96 3.97
N ASP A 354 -31.41 -35.71 5.02
CA ASP A 354 -32.22 -35.30 6.17
C ASP A 354 -31.44 -34.53 7.25
N SER A 355 -30.11 -34.40 7.12
CA SER A 355 -29.30 -33.63 8.05
C SER A 355 -29.71 -32.15 8.05
N PRO A 356 -29.75 -31.46 9.20
CA PRO A 356 -29.96 -30.01 9.24
C PRO A 356 -28.79 -29.25 8.59
N THR A 357 -27.60 -29.86 8.51
CA THR A 357 -26.41 -29.25 7.92
C THR A 357 -26.56 -29.16 6.39
N LYS A 358 -26.64 -27.92 5.88
CA LYS A 358 -26.68 -27.64 4.44
C LYS A 358 -25.35 -27.09 3.93
N LEU A 359 -24.66 -27.88 3.11
CA LEU A 359 -23.40 -27.49 2.46
C LEU A 359 -23.51 -27.56 0.94
N HIS A 360 -22.66 -26.75 0.31
CA HIS A 360 -22.41 -26.73 -1.12
C HIS A 360 -20.90 -26.72 -1.36
N GLU A 361 -20.36 -27.75 -1.99
CA GLU A 361 -18.94 -27.81 -2.38
C GLU A 361 -18.82 -27.77 -3.90
N ALA A 362 -17.83 -27.02 -4.40
CA ALA A 362 -17.66 -26.80 -5.83
C ALA A 362 -16.20 -26.90 -6.29
N PHE A 363 -16.02 -27.47 -7.48
CA PHE A 363 -14.86 -27.28 -8.34
C PHE A 363 -15.34 -26.62 -9.63
N TRP A 364 -14.89 -25.38 -9.82
CA TRP A 364 -15.47 -24.46 -10.78
C TRP A 364 -14.40 -23.51 -11.31
N LEU A 365 -14.69 -22.97 -12.48
CA LEU A 365 -13.78 -22.16 -13.26
C LEU A 365 -14.39 -20.80 -13.52
N TRP A 366 -13.66 -19.76 -13.12
CA TRP A 366 -14.05 -18.36 -13.31
C TRP A 366 -13.18 -17.71 -14.38
N PRO A 367 -13.72 -16.88 -15.28
CA PRO A 367 -12.95 -16.28 -16.35
C PRO A 367 -11.87 -15.38 -15.77
N ALA A 368 -10.65 -15.49 -16.33
CA ALA A 368 -9.57 -14.58 -16.03
C ALA A 368 -9.88 -13.25 -16.73
N VAL A 369 -10.64 -12.37 -16.06
CA VAL A 369 -11.08 -11.09 -16.64
C VAL A 369 -9.87 -10.21 -16.93
N GLU A 370 -9.56 -10.02 -18.22
CA GLU A 370 -8.59 -9.03 -18.69
C GLU A 370 -9.23 -7.63 -18.71
N ALA A 371 -8.42 -6.56 -18.63
CA ALA A 371 -8.93 -5.20 -18.59
C ALA A 371 -9.74 -4.88 -19.86
N GLY A 372 -11.03 -4.56 -19.70
CA GLY A 372 -11.92 -4.15 -20.80
C GLY A 372 -12.95 -5.19 -21.24
N GLU A 373 -13.00 -6.39 -20.62
CA GLU A 373 -14.04 -7.38 -20.92
C GLU A 373 -15.41 -7.06 -20.27
N SER A 374 -16.49 -7.61 -20.86
CA SER A 374 -17.87 -7.48 -20.38
C SER A 374 -18.06 -8.03 -18.96
N LEU A 375 -19.19 -7.69 -18.31
CA LEU A 375 -19.51 -8.22 -16.98
C LEU A 375 -20.18 -9.61 -17.07
N PHE A 376 -20.10 -10.38 -15.98
CA PHE A 376 -20.85 -11.62 -15.77
C PHE A 376 -22.35 -11.44 -16.09
N PRO A 377 -23.05 -12.41 -16.71
CA PRO A 377 -22.59 -13.75 -17.12
C PRO A 377 -21.99 -13.81 -18.54
N ALA A 378 -21.85 -12.68 -19.23
CA ALA A 378 -21.30 -12.65 -20.59
C ALA A 378 -19.83 -13.11 -20.65
N THR A 379 -19.13 -13.08 -19.52
CA THR A 379 -17.76 -13.62 -19.38
C THR A 379 -17.70 -15.13 -19.19
N GLY A 380 -18.84 -15.76 -18.88
CA GLY A 380 -18.95 -17.20 -18.64
C GLY A 380 -18.56 -17.65 -17.22
N GLU A 381 -19.03 -18.80 -16.78
CA GLU A 381 -18.57 -19.57 -15.62
C GLU A 381 -18.85 -21.06 -15.86
N ILE A 382 -17.89 -21.93 -15.49
CA ILE A 382 -17.97 -23.37 -15.72
C ILE A 382 -17.87 -24.08 -14.37
N ASP A 383 -19.00 -24.58 -13.88
CA ASP A 383 -19.05 -25.45 -12.71
C ASP A 383 -18.85 -26.90 -13.17
N VAL A 384 -17.65 -27.43 -12.97
CA VAL A 384 -17.35 -28.84 -13.26
C VAL A 384 -18.18 -29.74 -12.35
N THR A 385 -18.32 -29.31 -11.09
CA THR A 385 -19.22 -29.93 -10.14
C THR A 385 -19.66 -28.91 -9.10
N GLU A 386 -20.96 -28.94 -8.81
CA GLU A 386 -21.55 -28.48 -7.57
C GLU A 386 -22.14 -29.70 -6.85
N THR A 387 -21.78 -29.93 -5.59
CA THR A 387 -22.39 -30.97 -4.77
C THR A 387 -23.16 -30.34 -3.63
N TYR A 388 -24.34 -30.88 -3.32
CA TYR A 388 -25.25 -30.32 -2.31
C TYR A 388 -25.59 -31.38 -1.26
N SER A 389 -25.59 -31.03 0.03
CA SER A 389 -25.86 -32.05 1.07
C SER A 389 -27.31 -32.52 1.08
N GLU A 390 -28.21 -31.74 0.50
CA GLU A 390 -29.57 -32.12 0.17
C GLU A 390 -29.63 -33.30 -0.84
N TYR A 391 -28.63 -33.41 -1.73
CA TYR A 391 -28.54 -34.45 -2.75
C TYR A 391 -27.24 -35.24 -2.58
N PRO A 392 -27.15 -36.12 -1.58
CA PRO A 392 -25.88 -36.71 -1.14
C PRO A 392 -25.23 -37.66 -2.16
N THR A 393 -25.92 -38.00 -3.25
CA THR A 393 -25.44 -38.90 -4.32
C THR A 393 -25.26 -38.19 -5.66
N LEU A 394 -25.45 -36.87 -5.72
CA LEU A 394 -25.51 -36.09 -6.95
C LEU A 394 -24.40 -35.04 -7.03
N SER A 395 -23.78 -35.00 -8.20
CA SER A 395 -23.01 -33.86 -8.71
C SER A 395 -23.86 -33.12 -9.72
N VAL A 396 -23.85 -31.79 -9.70
CA VAL A 396 -24.55 -30.95 -10.67
C VAL A 396 -23.52 -30.11 -11.40
N PRO A 397 -23.10 -30.46 -12.62
CA PRO A 397 -22.38 -29.52 -13.45
C PRO A 397 -23.31 -28.42 -13.95
N TYR A 398 -22.80 -27.21 -14.10
CA TYR A 398 -23.55 -26.07 -14.62
C TYR A 398 -22.65 -25.15 -15.46
N LEU A 399 -23.18 -24.63 -16.56
CA LEU A 399 -22.53 -23.64 -17.40
C LEU A 399 -23.36 -22.37 -17.37
N HIS A 400 -22.77 -21.29 -16.85
CA HIS A 400 -23.37 -19.96 -16.83
C HIS A 400 -22.83 -19.15 -18.00
N TYR A 401 -23.65 -18.98 -19.05
CA TYR A 401 -23.33 -18.17 -20.23
C TYR A 401 -24.64 -17.58 -20.80
N ASP A 402 -24.64 -17.06 -22.04
CA ASP A 402 -25.81 -16.44 -22.69
C ASP A 402 -26.98 -17.40 -23.02
N ALA A 403 -27.05 -18.55 -22.34
CA ALA A 403 -28.19 -19.45 -22.37
C ALA A 403 -29.43 -18.83 -21.67
N THR A 404 -30.60 -18.95 -22.30
CA THR A 404 -31.85 -18.33 -21.85
C THR A 404 -32.51 -19.02 -20.66
N ALA A 405 -32.21 -20.31 -20.42
CA ALA A 405 -32.76 -21.11 -19.32
C ALA A 405 -31.92 -22.38 -19.06
N PRO A 406 -32.03 -23.02 -17.87
CA PRO A 406 -31.42 -24.32 -17.61
C PRO A 406 -31.93 -25.38 -18.58
N THR A 407 -31.02 -26.00 -19.33
CA THR A 407 -31.26 -27.05 -20.30
C THR A 407 -30.44 -28.29 -19.90
N PRO A 408 -31.09 -29.30 -19.30
CA PRO A 408 -30.40 -30.52 -18.88
C PRO A 408 -29.90 -31.34 -20.06
N TYR A 409 -28.73 -31.97 -19.94
CA TYR A 409 -28.24 -32.93 -20.92
C TYR A 409 -29.05 -34.23 -20.88
N THR A 410 -29.62 -34.62 -22.03
CA THR A 410 -30.39 -35.85 -22.20
C THR A 410 -29.74 -36.84 -23.16
N GLY A 411 -28.48 -36.62 -23.54
CA GLY A 411 -27.80 -37.35 -24.62
C GLY A 411 -28.14 -36.85 -26.03
N SER A 412 -29.37 -36.36 -26.24
CA SER A 412 -29.90 -35.94 -27.54
C SER A 412 -29.82 -34.44 -27.82
N ASN A 413 -29.46 -33.60 -26.84
CA ASN A 413 -29.45 -32.14 -26.93
C ASN A 413 -28.08 -31.47 -26.61
N PRO A 414 -26.93 -32.01 -27.07
CA PRO A 414 -25.62 -31.49 -26.67
C PRO A 414 -25.38 -30.03 -27.06
N GLY A 415 -26.00 -29.52 -28.13
CA GLY A 415 -25.76 -28.14 -28.60
C GLY A 415 -26.26 -27.04 -27.66
N VAL A 416 -27.17 -27.34 -26.75
CA VAL A 416 -27.81 -26.35 -25.87
C VAL A 416 -27.78 -26.75 -24.40
N ALA A 417 -27.27 -27.94 -24.08
CA ALA A 417 -27.23 -28.43 -22.70
C ALA A 417 -26.23 -27.65 -21.86
N ASN A 418 -26.67 -27.05 -20.76
CA ASN A 418 -25.83 -26.26 -19.85
C ASN A 418 -25.87 -26.76 -18.41
N THR A 419 -26.50 -27.91 -18.15
CA THR A 419 -26.49 -28.58 -16.84
C THR A 419 -26.78 -30.08 -16.98
N ALA A 420 -26.57 -30.86 -15.93
CA ALA A 420 -26.98 -32.27 -15.85
C ALA A 420 -27.41 -32.66 -14.43
N TRP A 421 -28.39 -33.58 -14.32
CA TRP A 421 -29.01 -34.00 -13.05
C TRP A 421 -28.91 -35.51 -12.78
N ASN A 422 -28.09 -36.21 -13.55
CA ASN A 422 -27.91 -37.66 -13.49
C ASN A 422 -26.45 -38.07 -13.19
N CYS A 423 -25.65 -37.13 -12.69
CA CYS A 423 -24.23 -37.33 -12.42
C CYS A 423 -24.01 -37.85 -11.02
N VAL A 424 -23.61 -39.12 -10.90
CA VAL A 424 -23.47 -39.79 -9.60
C VAL A 424 -22.14 -39.42 -8.94
N ALA A 425 -22.22 -38.78 -7.78
CA ALA A 425 -21.10 -38.53 -6.88
C ALA A 425 -21.56 -38.67 -5.43
N ASN A 426 -21.05 -39.69 -4.73
CA ASN A 426 -21.47 -39.95 -3.35
C ASN A 426 -20.64 -39.11 -2.36
N ARG A 427 -21.32 -38.37 -1.48
CA ARG A 427 -20.69 -37.73 -0.32
C ARG A 427 -20.05 -38.77 0.59
N GLY A 428 -18.96 -38.40 1.26
CA GLY A 428 -18.16 -39.32 2.07
C GLY A 428 -17.21 -40.23 1.26
N ALA A 429 -17.35 -40.28 -0.07
CA ALA A 429 -16.45 -41.00 -0.96
C ALA A 429 -15.57 -40.06 -1.78
N TRP A 430 -14.40 -40.54 -2.16
CA TRP A 430 -13.57 -39.86 -3.16
C TRP A 430 -14.23 -39.97 -4.53
N ASN A 431 -14.44 -38.82 -5.18
CA ASN A 431 -14.95 -38.74 -6.55
C ASN A 431 -13.96 -37.94 -7.40
N THR A 432 -13.84 -38.32 -8.67
CA THR A 432 -13.01 -37.61 -9.66
C THR A 432 -13.90 -36.83 -10.61
N PHE A 433 -13.64 -35.54 -10.74
CA PHE A 433 -14.38 -34.60 -11.58
C PHE A 433 -13.47 -34.11 -12.69
N THR A 434 -13.82 -34.40 -13.93
CA THR A 434 -13.01 -34.09 -15.09
C THR A 434 -13.78 -33.18 -16.03
N LEU A 435 -13.12 -32.14 -16.50
CA LEU A 435 -13.55 -31.28 -17.58
C LEU A 435 -12.55 -31.41 -18.73
N GLU A 436 -13.05 -31.60 -19.94
CA GLU A 436 -12.26 -31.41 -21.16
C GLU A 436 -12.99 -30.44 -22.07
N TRP A 437 -12.29 -29.41 -22.54
CA TRP A 437 -12.89 -28.51 -23.51
C TRP A 437 -11.90 -28.00 -24.54
N ASP A 438 -12.45 -27.75 -25.73
CA ASP A 438 -11.85 -26.97 -26.80
C ASP A 438 -12.88 -25.95 -27.33
N ALA A 439 -12.50 -25.20 -28.37
CA ALA A 439 -13.34 -24.19 -29.00
C ALA A 439 -14.70 -24.71 -29.53
N ASN A 440 -14.84 -26.01 -29.76
CA ASN A 440 -16.01 -26.64 -30.39
C ASN A 440 -16.90 -27.38 -29.39
N LYS A 441 -16.31 -27.90 -28.31
CA LYS A 441 -16.98 -28.84 -27.42
C LYS A 441 -16.42 -28.76 -26.01
N LEU A 442 -17.33 -28.76 -25.04
CA LEU A 442 -17.05 -28.95 -23.62
C LEU A 442 -17.70 -30.25 -23.17
N GLN A 443 -16.98 -31.02 -22.36
CA GLN A 443 -17.45 -32.25 -21.76
C GLN A 443 -17.06 -32.32 -20.30
N ILE A 444 -17.98 -32.79 -19.46
CA ILE A 444 -17.72 -33.07 -18.04
C ILE A 444 -17.98 -34.55 -17.79
N TRP A 445 -17.07 -35.17 -17.04
CA TRP A 445 -17.18 -36.54 -16.54
C TRP A 445 -17.09 -36.57 -15.02
N VAL A 446 -17.84 -37.48 -14.43
CA VAL A 446 -17.79 -37.77 -13.00
C VAL A 446 -17.49 -39.25 -12.82
N ASN A 447 -16.40 -39.57 -12.13
CA ASN A 447 -15.90 -40.92 -11.95
C ASN A 447 -15.74 -41.69 -13.28
N GLY A 448 -15.29 -40.99 -14.32
CA GLY A 448 -15.13 -41.53 -15.69
C GLY A 448 -16.41 -41.64 -16.51
N ASN A 449 -17.58 -41.34 -15.94
CA ASN A 449 -18.86 -41.37 -16.67
C ASN A 449 -19.17 -40.01 -17.27
N LEU A 450 -19.48 -39.97 -18.57
CA LEU A 450 -19.83 -38.74 -19.27
C LEU A 450 -21.16 -38.18 -18.75
N CYS A 451 -21.15 -36.91 -18.42
CA CYS A 451 -22.16 -36.26 -17.60
C CYS A 451 -22.82 -35.07 -18.29
N LEU A 452 -22.01 -34.21 -18.91
CA LEU A 452 -22.47 -33.07 -19.69
C LEU A 452 -21.68 -33.02 -20.99
N VAL A 453 -22.38 -32.73 -22.08
CA VAL A 453 -21.76 -32.33 -23.36
C VAL A 453 -22.41 -31.01 -23.78
N ASN A 454 -21.59 -30.00 -24.03
CA ASN A 454 -22.02 -28.74 -24.63
C ASN A 454 -21.28 -28.52 -25.95
N THR A 455 -22.02 -28.34 -27.05
CA THR A 455 -21.47 -27.99 -28.38
C THR A 455 -22.05 -26.69 -28.91
N SER A 456 -22.43 -25.78 -28.02
CA SER A 456 -23.06 -24.49 -28.37
C SER A 456 -22.12 -23.56 -29.14
N LYS A 457 -20.81 -23.77 -28.98
CA LYS A 457 -19.75 -22.87 -29.46
C LYS A 457 -19.92 -21.43 -28.93
N SER A 458 -20.48 -21.29 -27.72
CA SER A 458 -20.55 -20.01 -27.04
C SER A 458 -19.15 -19.40 -26.90
N ALA A 459 -19.08 -18.07 -26.90
CA ALA A 459 -17.83 -17.33 -26.72
C ALA A 459 -17.11 -17.69 -25.42
N MET A 460 -17.83 -18.20 -24.41
CA MET A 460 -17.24 -18.70 -23.15
C MET A 460 -16.16 -19.75 -23.39
N LEU A 461 -16.29 -20.62 -24.42
CA LEU A 461 -15.37 -21.73 -24.63
C LEU A 461 -13.96 -21.27 -25.05
N ASN A 462 -13.84 -20.05 -25.58
CA ASN A 462 -12.61 -19.46 -26.08
C ASN A 462 -12.03 -18.42 -25.11
N LYS A 463 -12.07 -18.71 -23.81
CA LYS A 463 -11.55 -17.84 -22.75
C LYS A 463 -10.60 -18.59 -21.84
N LYS A 464 -9.70 -17.84 -21.21
CA LYS A 464 -8.87 -18.34 -20.11
C LYS A 464 -9.67 -18.33 -18.82
N TYR A 465 -9.56 -19.41 -18.05
CA TYR A 465 -10.19 -19.52 -16.74
C TYR A 465 -9.16 -19.75 -15.64
N ILE A 466 -9.42 -19.18 -14.47
CA ILE A 466 -8.81 -19.59 -13.21
C ILE A 466 -9.59 -20.76 -12.63
N VAL A 467 -8.93 -21.59 -11.83
CA VAL A 467 -9.56 -22.67 -11.06
C VAL A 467 -9.93 -22.17 -9.68
N ALA A 468 -11.09 -22.60 -9.16
CA ALA A 468 -11.52 -22.35 -7.80
C ALA A 468 -12.06 -23.63 -7.13
N LEU A 469 -11.78 -23.75 -5.84
CA LEU A 469 -12.26 -24.81 -4.96
C LEU A 469 -12.96 -24.15 -3.77
N THR A 470 -14.22 -24.52 -3.54
CA THR A 470 -15.07 -23.85 -2.55
C THR A 470 -15.73 -24.87 -1.63
N SER A 471 -15.75 -24.59 -0.33
CA SER A 471 -16.70 -25.16 0.62
C SER A 471 -17.65 -24.05 1.08
N ALA A 472 -18.92 -24.11 0.69
CA ALA A 472 -19.93 -23.10 0.95
C ALA A 472 -21.07 -23.64 1.83
N MET A 473 -21.88 -22.71 2.35
CA MET A 473 -23.10 -23.00 3.12
C MET A 473 -24.34 -22.85 2.26
N GLY A 474 -25.28 -23.79 2.44
CA GLY A 474 -26.63 -23.72 1.88
C GLY A 474 -26.74 -23.95 0.36
N ARG A 475 -27.96 -23.75 -0.15
CA ARG A 475 -28.31 -23.67 -1.57
C ARG A 475 -29.28 -22.50 -1.75
N ALA A 476 -29.29 -21.85 -2.91
CA ALA A 476 -30.14 -20.69 -3.17
C ALA A 476 -31.67 -20.94 -2.99
N SER A 477 -32.12 -22.19 -3.07
CA SER A 477 -33.55 -22.57 -3.13
C SER A 477 -34.16 -23.09 -1.82
N THR A 478 -33.39 -23.33 -0.76
CA THR A 478 -33.91 -23.96 0.48
C THR A 478 -33.61 -23.11 1.71
N GLY A 479 -34.57 -23.05 2.64
CA GLY A 479 -34.34 -22.48 3.97
C GLY A 479 -33.15 -23.14 4.67
N TYR A 480 -32.44 -22.38 5.49
CA TYR A 480 -31.15 -22.76 6.06
C TYR A 480 -31.25 -22.96 7.58
N ASP A 481 -31.08 -24.17 8.10
CA ASP A 481 -31.16 -24.43 9.55
C ASP A 481 -29.79 -24.41 10.27
N GLY A 482 -28.72 -23.95 9.59
CA GLY A 482 -27.36 -23.91 10.14
C GLY A 482 -26.44 -25.03 9.66
N ILE A 483 -25.19 -24.99 10.12
CA ILE A 483 -24.35 -26.19 10.27
C ILE A 483 -24.56 -26.62 11.71
N ASP A 484 -24.68 -27.93 11.95
CA ASP A 484 -24.49 -28.46 13.30
C ASP A 484 -23.13 -27.97 13.89
N ALA A 485 -22.95 -28.06 15.21
CA ALA A 485 -21.82 -27.41 15.87
C ALA A 485 -20.41 -27.88 15.41
N GLY A 486 -20.30 -28.99 14.67
CA GLY A 486 -19.03 -29.58 14.27
C GLY A 486 -18.49 -29.08 12.92
N PRO A 487 -17.16 -28.92 12.77
CA PRO A 487 -16.54 -28.59 11.48
C PRO A 487 -16.86 -29.63 10.42
N LYS A 488 -17.04 -29.18 9.17
CA LYS A 488 -17.25 -30.04 8.00
C LYS A 488 -16.22 -29.70 6.94
N THR A 489 -15.51 -30.71 6.45
CA THR A 489 -14.33 -30.51 5.63
C THR A 489 -14.51 -31.16 4.27
N LEU A 490 -14.35 -30.34 3.23
CA LEU A 490 -14.04 -30.80 1.89
C LEU A 490 -12.56 -31.15 1.82
N GLU A 491 -12.25 -32.38 1.43
CA GLU A 491 -10.89 -32.82 1.18
C GLU A 491 -10.62 -32.89 -0.32
N VAL A 492 -9.48 -32.37 -0.76
CA VAL A 492 -9.03 -32.43 -2.16
C VAL A 492 -7.67 -33.09 -2.21
N ASP A 493 -7.59 -34.19 -2.94
CA ASP A 493 -6.39 -35.04 -3.10
C ASP A 493 -5.42 -34.40 -4.10
N TYR A 494 -5.94 -34.01 -5.27
CA TYR A 494 -5.14 -33.29 -6.26
C TYR A 494 -5.99 -32.38 -7.13
N VAL A 495 -5.31 -31.42 -7.78
CA VAL A 495 -5.80 -30.68 -8.94
C VAL A 495 -4.76 -30.75 -10.04
N HIS A 496 -5.17 -31.26 -11.20
CA HIS A 496 -4.33 -31.40 -12.37
C HIS A 496 -4.96 -30.69 -13.58
N VAL A 497 -4.12 -30.03 -14.37
CA VAL A 497 -4.51 -29.36 -15.60
C VAL A 497 -3.50 -29.72 -16.68
N TRP A 498 -4.01 -30.06 -17.86
CA TRP A 498 -3.23 -30.42 -19.02
C TRP A 498 -3.65 -29.63 -20.27
N LYS A 499 -2.77 -29.60 -21.27
CA LYS A 499 -3.02 -29.04 -22.61
C LYS A 499 -2.63 -30.00 -23.74
#